data_AF-A0AAU7BEU5-F1
#
_entry.id   AF-A0AAU7BEU5-F1
#
_cell.length_a   1.000
_cell.length_b   1.000
_cell.length_c   1.000
_cell.angle_alpha   90.00
_cell.angle_beta   90.00
_cell.angle_gamma   90.00
#
_symmetry.space_group_name_H-M   'P 1'
#
loop_
_entity.id
_entity.type
_entity.pdbx_description
1 polymer ?
#
loop_
_entity_poly.entity_id
_entity_poly.type
_entity_poly.pdbx_seq_one_letter_code
_entity_poly.pdbx_strand_id
1 'polypeptide(L)' 'MNEHAVSLLEQMLAEQKKQTGLLEQIASQNLELIEALADDVDIDQDELPRAHYLDGSPCR' A
#
# COMPACT_ATOMS: atom_id res chain seq x y z
N MET A 1 -5.65 -29.00 31.40
CA MET A 1 -6.53 -27.98 30.78
C MET A 1 -5.86 -26.62 30.64
N ASN A 2 -5.05 -26.16 31.61
CA ASN A 2 -4.39 -24.85 31.52
C ASN A 2 -3.25 -24.79 30.47
N GLU A 3 -2.49 -25.87 30.32
CA GLU A 3 -1.36 -25.95 29.37
C GLU A 3 -1.77 -25.83 27.90
N HIS A 4 -2.91 -26.41 27.52
CA HIS A 4 -3.45 -26.26 26.17
C HIS A 4 -3.91 -24.83 25.88
N ALA A 5 -4.47 -24.15 26.89
CA ALA A 5 -4.85 -22.74 26.76
C ALA A 5 -3.61 -21.84 26.62
N VAL A 6 -2.55 -22.11 27.38
CA VAL A 6 -1.26 -21.40 27.26
C VAL A 6 -0.65 -21.61 25.88
N SER A 7 -0.59 -22.85 25.38
CA SER A 7 -0.05 -23.14 24.04
C SER A 7 -0.85 -22.47 22.93
N LEU A 8 -2.18 -22.40 23.03
CA LEU A 8 -3.01 -21.68 22.07
C LEU A 8 -2.74 -20.16 22.10
N LEU A 9 -2.59 -19.58 23.29
CA LEU A 9 -2.26 -18.15 23.44
C LEU A 9 -0.88 -17.82 22.88
N GLU A 10 0.10 -18.70 23.04
CA GLU A 10 1.43 -18.55 22.44
C GLU A 10 1.37 -18.59 20.91
N GLN A 11 0.60 -19.51 20.34
CA GLN A 11 0.40 -19.59 18.89
C GLN A 11 -0.32 -18.35 18.35
N MET A 12 -1.36 -17.87 19.05
CA MET A 12 -2.05 -16.63 18.68
C MET A 12 -1.12 -15.42 18.74
N LEU A 13 -0.28 -15.32 19.78
CA LEU A 13 0.69 -14.23 19.91
C LEU A 13 1.74 -14.27 18.78
N ALA A 14 2.20 -15.46 18.39
CA ALA A 14 3.14 -15.63 17.29
C ALA A 14 2.54 -15.17 15.95
N GLU A 15 1.30 -15.57 15.66
CA GLU A 15 0.58 -15.13 14.46
C GLU A 15 0.28 -13.63 14.48
N GLN A 16 -0.08 -13.07 15.63
CA GLN A 16 -0.32 -11.63 15.77
C GLN A 16 0.95 -10.83 15.49
N LYS A 17 2.10 -11.25 16.04
CA LYS A 17 3.40 -10.62 15.74
C LYS A 17 3.74 -10.68 14.25
N LYS A 18 3.49 -11.83 13.61
CA LYS A 18 3.71 -12.00 12.17
C LYS A 18 2.80 -11.09 11.34
N GLN A 19 1.52 -10.97 11.70
CA GLN A 19 0.59 -10.04 11.05
C GLN A 19 1.04 -8.59 11.21
N THR A 20 1.45 -8.17 12.41
CA THR A 20 1.97 -6.81 12.62
C THR A 20 3.22 -6.54 11.78
N GLY A 21 4.16 -7.48 11.72
CA GLY A 21 5.36 -7.33 10.87
C GLY A 21 5.03 -7.22 9.38
N LEU A 22 4.03 -7.98 8.88
CA LEU A 22 3.55 -7.85 7.50
C LEU A 22 2.92 -6.48 7.24
N LEU A 23 2.16 -5.93 8.19
CA LEU A 23 1.58 -4.59 8.06
C LEU A 23 2.66 -3.50 8.01
N GLU A 24 3.69 -3.60 8.83
CA GLU A 24 4.84 -2.70 8.80
C GLU A 24 5.56 -2.76 7.44
N GLN A 25 5.78 -3.97 6.91
CA GLN A 25 6.39 -4.15 5.59
C GLN A 25 5.53 -3.55 4.46
N ILE A 26 4.20 -3.74 4.49
CA ILE A 26 3.28 -3.13 3.53
C ILE A 26 3.35 -1.60 3.61
N ALA A 27 3.40 -1.03 4.81
CA ALA A 27 3.49 0.41 4.99
C ALA A 27 4.79 0.97 4.37
N SER A 28 5.93 0.30 4.58
CA SER A 28 7.20 0.69 3.96
C SER A 28 7.15 0.59 2.43
N GLN A 29 6.59 -0.49 1.89
CA GLN A 29 6.45 -0.66 0.44
C GLN A 29 5.54 0.40 -0.19
N ASN A 30 4.44 0.75 0.48
CA ASN A 30 3.56 1.81 0.02
C ASN A 30 4.27 3.17 0.01
N LEU A 31 5.13 3.45 0.99
CA LEU A 31 5.92 4.67 1.01
C LEU A 31 6.90 4.73 -0.16
N GLU A 32 7.67 3.67 -0.38
CA GLU A 32 8.60 3.55 -1.52
C GLU A 32 7.87 3.70 -2.86
N LEU A 33 6.68 3.10 -3.01
CA LEU A 33 5.86 3.23 -4.21
C LEU A 33 5.38 4.67 -4.42
N ILE A 34 4.94 5.36 -3.36
CA ILE A 34 4.52 6.76 -3.43
C ILE A 34 5.70 7.64 -3.84
N GLU A 35 6.88 7.42 -3.26
CA GLU A 35 8.10 8.16 -3.60
C GLU A 35 8.49 7.93 -5.06
N ALA A 36 8.53 6.68 -5.53
CA ALA A 36 8.82 6.36 -6.92
C ALA A 36 7.81 7.00 -7.89
N LEU A 37 6.52 6.95 -7.57
CA LEU A 37 5.48 7.59 -8.37
C LEU A 37 5.54 9.12 -8.34
N ALA A 38 6.08 9.72 -7.27
CA ALA A 38 6.25 11.16 -7.12
C ALA A 38 7.49 11.68 -7.86
N ASP A 39 8.58 10.90 -7.86
CA ASP A 39 9.81 11.22 -8.61
C ASP A 39 9.56 11.19 -10.13
N ASP A 40 8.63 10.37 -10.60
CA ASP A 40 8.18 10.34 -12.00
C ASP A 40 7.29 11.55 -12.40
N VAL A 41 6.95 12.46 -11.47
CA VAL A 41 6.07 13.64 -11.72
C VAL A 41 6.84 14.92 -12.03
N ASP A 42 8.09 14.84 -12.49
CA ASP A 42 8.77 15.93 -13.23
C ASP A 42 8.17 16.11 -14.65
N ILE A 43 6.85 15.92 -14.77
CA ILE A 43 6.07 16.10 -15.98
C ILE A 43 5.67 17.56 -16.01
N ASP A 44 6.12 18.28 -17.03
CA ASP A 44 5.71 19.66 -17.29
C ASP A 44 4.17 19.71 -17.24
N GLN A 45 3.59 20.59 -16.42
CA GLN A 45 2.14 20.64 -16.22
C GLN A 45 1.39 20.94 -17.54
N ASP A 46 2.12 21.46 -18.54
CA ASP A 46 1.67 21.69 -19.91
C ASP A 46 1.70 20.43 -20.82
N GLU A 47 2.43 19.35 -20.44
CA GLU A 47 2.50 18.05 -21.13
C GLU A 47 1.55 16.99 -20.57
N LEU A 48 1.00 17.19 -19.36
CA LEU A 48 -0.08 16.35 -18.87
C LEU A 48 -1.22 16.36 -19.91
N PRO A 49 -1.81 15.20 -20.26
CA PRO A 49 -2.94 15.17 -21.18
C PRO A 49 -4.00 16.09 -20.62
N ARG A 50 -4.16 17.27 -21.23
CA ARG A 50 -5.23 18.22 -20.91
C ARG A 50 -6.49 17.39 -20.83
N ALA A 51 -7.28 17.60 -19.79
CA ALA A 51 -8.37 16.74 -19.34
C ALA A 51 -9.55 16.63 -20.33
N HIS A 52 -9.27 16.43 -21.61
CA HIS A 52 -10.18 16.03 -22.67
C HIS A 52 -10.86 14.70 -22.38
N TYR A 53 -10.25 13.86 -21.53
CA TYR A 53 -10.92 12.67 -21.02
C TYR A 53 -12.08 12.97 -20.05
N LEU A 54 -12.17 14.21 -19.52
CA LEU A 54 -13.24 14.66 -18.63
C LEU A 54 -14.21 15.66 -19.28
N ASP A 55 -13.88 16.25 -20.44
CA ASP A 55 -14.72 17.24 -21.11
C ASP A 55 -15.82 16.61 -22.00
N GLY A 56 -15.82 15.28 -22.14
CA GLY A 56 -16.84 14.52 -22.88
C GLY A 56 -16.76 14.71 -24.39
N SER A 57 -15.69 15.35 -24.90
CA SER A 57 -15.47 15.48 -26.34
C SER A 57 -15.19 14.10 -26.96
N PRO A 58 -15.70 13.81 -28.17
CA PRO A 58 -15.42 12.54 -28.84
C PRO A 58 -13.91 12.40 -29.11
N CYS A 59 -13.33 11.28 -28.71
CA CYS A 59 -12.00 10.90 -29.19
C CYS A 59 -12.06 10.69 -30.71
N ARG A 60 -11.25 11.41 -31.48
CA ARG A 60 -11.12 11.27 -32.93
C ARG A 60 -10.08 10.24 -33.30
#